data_AF-A0A8T9SD08-F1
#
_entry.id   AF-A0A8T9SD08-F1
#
_cell.length_a   1.000
_cell.length_b   1.000
_cell.length_c   1.000
_cell.angle_alpha   90.00
_cell.angle_beta   90.00
_cell.angle_gamma   90.00
#
_symmetry.space_group_name_H-M   'P 1'
#
loop_
_entity.id
_entity.type
_entity.pdbx_description
1 polymer ?
#
loop_
_entity_poly.entity_id
_entity_poly.type
_entity_poly.pdbx_seq_one_letter_code
_entity_poly.pdbx_strand_id
1 'polypeptide(L)'
;MRRLLPFLLLLTGPALAQTSPIIDRTDMPALTVGVDSLRLSVASPVLPATAPPLSRRGTNQTWNYAGLTPTSQRVETFLPASTVTATSAFYQLTFGPLFGGVNRATVASPQELPLAAGGLLPITDTYQFYNLTVATAAQQDFRSVGYGASLAGTAVPVTYVSQAQQDVIYRFPLSFASPADSSNSYFTTPAATATVGYLSQKRKRVNKPDAWGTLTTPFGTFQTVRVVTRLEDHDSVSVGGVSQGFDVPVTREYKWLAKTHHVPLLTITTRLLAGQETITSVEYRDIYRRIIRLAARDAATDAALNAFPNPSAVGTTLTLSLPAGSGPLTVSATDLVGRELFRRRFATTGEALTLDAEAFGHFRGMALLTVTTARGTATRRVVRE
;
A
#
# COMPACT_ATOMS: atom_id res chain seq x y z
N MET A 1 -62.65 -28.31 32.64
CA MET A 1 -61.47 -27.41 32.62
C MET A 1 -60.21 -28.22 32.32
N ARG A 2 -59.75 -28.26 31.06
CA ARG A 2 -58.45 -28.83 30.68
C ARG A 2 -57.60 -27.70 30.13
N ARG A 3 -56.55 -27.31 30.87
CA ARG A 3 -55.60 -26.26 30.46
C ARG A 3 -54.61 -26.86 29.46
N LEU A 4 -54.60 -26.34 28.24
CA LEU A 4 -53.58 -26.61 27.24
C LEU A 4 -52.38 -25.68 27.51
N LEU A 5 -51.23 -26.26 27.84
CA LEU A 5 -49.94 -25.56 27.86
C LEU A 5 -49.38 -25.57 26.42
N PRO A 6 -49.01 -24.42 25.83
CA PRO A 6 -48.29 -24.44 24.56
C PRO A 6 -46.82 -24.77 24.81
N PHE A 7 -46.36 -25.88 24.24
CA PHE A 7 -44.96 -26.29 24.22
C PHE A 7 -44.23 -25.48 23.13
N LEU A 8 -43.37 -24.54 23.55
CA LEU A 8 -42.58 -23.71 22.63
C LEU A 8 -41.40 -24.55 22.11
N LEU A 9 -41.49 -25.02 20.87
CA LEU A 9 -40.40 -25.75 20.20
C LEU A 9 -39.31 -24.74 19.80
N LEU A 10 -38.19 -24.69 20.52
CA LEU A 10 -36.99 -23.97 20.07
C LEU A 10 -36.39 -24.71 18.88
N LEU A 11 -36.48 -24.11 17.69
CA LEU A 11 -35.74 -24.51 16.49
C LEU A 11 -34.25 -24.17 16.70
N THR A 12 -33.47 -25.14 17.18
CA THR A 12 -32.00 -25.07 17.11
C THR A 12 -31.57 -25.33 15.67
N GLY A 13 -31.27 -24.27 14.92
CA GLY A 13 -30.59 -24.40 13.63
C GLY A 13 -29.18 -24.99 13.81
N PRO A 14 -28.65 -25.78 12.85
CA PRO A 14 -27.32 -26.35 12.97
C PRO A 14 -26.27 -25.23 12.96
N ALA A 15 -25.52 -25.09 14.06
CA ALA A 15 -24.33 -24.28 14.09
C ALA A 15 -23.29 -24.93 13.17
N LEU A 16 -23.07 -24.36 11.99
CA LEU A 16 -21.98 -24.78 11.11
C LEU A 16 -20.67 -24.56 11.88
N ALA A 17 -19.96 -25.65 12.17
CA ALA A 17 -18.64 -25.58 12.77
C ALA A 17 -17.74 -24.76 11.85
N GLN A 18 -17.14 -23.69 12.38
CA GLN A 18 -16.13 -22.94 11.64
C GLN A 18 -14.96 -23.89 11.34
N THR A 19 -14.41 -23.82 10.13
CA THR A 19 -13.25 -24.62 9.72
C THR A 19 -12.16 -23.70 9.22
N SER A 20 -10.91 -23.99 9.62
CA SER A 20 -9.74 -23.27 9.10
C SER A 20 -9.63 -23.46 7.58
N PRO A 21 -9.48 -22.39 6.78
CA PRO A 21 -9.22 -22.56 5.36
C PRO A 21 -7.81 -23.13 5.12
N ILE A 22 -7.69 -24.03 4.15
CA ILE A 22 -6.41 -24.51 3.63
C ILE A 22 -6.10 -23.70 2.36
N ILE A 23 -5.07 -22.88 2.40
CA ILE A 23 -4.63 -22.07 1.26
C ILE A 23 -3.77 -22.94 0.34
N ASP A 24 -4.02 -22.88 -0.96
CA ASP A 24 -3.24 -23.58 -1.97
C ASP A 24 -2.83 -22.67 -3.13
N ARG A 25 -2.19 -23.25 -4.14
CA ARG A 25 -1.71 -22.55 -5.34
C ARG A 25 -2.79 -21.70 -6.03
N THR A 26 -4.06 -22.10 -5.97
CA THR A 26 -5.17 -21.46 -6.69
C THR A 26 -5.62 -20.18 -5.98
N ASP A 27 -5.22 -20.02 -4.72
CA ASP A 27 -5.47 -18.83 -3.92
C ASP A 27 -4.38 -17.77 -4.07
N MET A 28 -3.39 -17.99 -4.94
CA MET A 28 -2.35 -17.02 -5.28
C MET A 28 -2.73 -16.22 -6.52
N PRO A 29 -2.07 -15.08 -6.75
CA PRO A 29 -2.22 -14.36 -8.01
C PRO A 29 -1.78 -15.24 -9.19
N ALA A 30 -2.70 -15.44 -10.13
CA ALA A 30 -2.47 -16.27 -11.31
C ALA A 30 -3.11 -15.63 -12.56
N LEU A 31 -2.65 -16.06 -13.73
CA LEU A 31 -3.06 -15.58 -15.06
C LEU A 31 -4.57 -15.68 -15.33
N THR A 32 -5.27 -16.54 -14.58
CA THR A 32 -6.72 -16.79 -14.71
C THR A 32 -7.59 -15.80 -13.95
N VAL A 33 -7.01 -14.92 -13.13
CA VAL A 33 -7.73 -13.83 -12.48
C VAL A 33 -7.88 -12.71 -13.51
N GLY A 34 -8.96 -12.77 -14.29
CA GLY A 34 -9.27 -11.73 -15.28
C GLY A 34 -9.25 -10.36 -14.61
N VAL A 35 -8.34 -9.49 -15.05
CA VAL A 35 -8.07 -8.04 -14.84
C VAL A 35 -8.81 -7.25 -13.73
N ASP A 36 -9.39 -7.89 -12.72
CA ASP A 36 -10.32 -7.24 -11.79
C ASP A 36 -9.61 -6.93 -10.47
N SER A 37 -8.97 -5.77 -10.50
CA SER A 37 -8.81 -4.82 -9.40
C SER A 37 -8.71 -5.42 -7.99
N LEU A 38 -7.57 -6.05 -7.66
CA LEU A 38 -7.19 -6.40 -6.28
C LEU A 38 -6.89 -5.11 -5.51
N ARG A 39 -7.95 -4.34 -5.24
CA ARG A 39 -7.89 -3.05 -4.58
C ARG A 39 -7.64 -3.23 -3.10
N LEU A 40 -6.63 -2.53 -2.63
CA LEU A 40 -6.22 -2.49 -1.24
C LEU A 40 -6.40 -1.07 -0.72
N SER A 41 -7.01 -0.96 0.45
CA SER A 41 -7.05 0.28 1.22
C SER A 41 -5.89 0.29 2.20
N VAL A 42 -5.16 1.39 2.24
CA VAL A 42 -4.20 1.68 3.32
C VAL A 42 -4.97 2.40 4.41
N ALA A 43 -4.92 1.89 5.64
CA ALA A 43 -5.61 2.46 6.79
C ALA A 43 -4.65 3.21 7.72
N SER A 44 -5.22 3.92 8.69
CA SER A 44 -4.43 4.45 9.81
C SER A 44 -3.69 3.31 10.54
N PRO A 45 -2.41 3.48 10.93
CA PRO A 45 -1.69 2.50 11.73
C PRO A 45 -2.23 2.38 13.16
N VAL A 46 -3.11 3.30 13.59
CA VAL A 46 -3.86 3.19 14.84
C VAL A 46 -5.06 2.28 14.61
N LEU A 47 -5.03 1.09 15.24
CA LEU A 47 -6.11 0.10 15.14
C LEU A 47 -7.38 0.54 15.89
N PRO A 48 -8.58 0.13 15.44
CA PRO A 48 -9.81 0.43 16.16
C PRO A 48 -9.84 -0.28 17.53
N ALA A 49 -10.58 0.28 18.50
CA ALA A 49 -10.70 -0.31 19.84
C ALA A 49 -11.30 -1.74 19.85
N THR A 50 -12.02 -2.11 18.79
CA THR A 50 -12.56 -3.47 18.58
C THR A 50 -11.51 -4.49 18.14
N ALA A 51 -10.33 -4.02 17.68
CA ALA A 51 -9.27 -4.89 17.21
C ALA A 51 -8.64 -5.66 18.39
N PRO A 52 -8.56 -7.00 18.32
CA PRO A 52 -7.85 -7.75 19.35
C PRO A 52 -6.33 -7.52 19.26
N PRO A 53 -5.59 -7.76 20.35
CA PRO A 53 -4.13 -7.71 20.33
C PRO A 53 -3.55 -8.69 19.29
N LEU A 54 -2.49 -8.27 18.59
CA LEU A 54 -1.80 -9.12 17.59
C LEU A 54 -1.20 -10.39 18.23
N SER A 55 -0.88 -10.34 19.53
CA SER A 55 -0.39 -11.48 20.31
C SER A 55 -1.42 -12.59 20.52
N ARG A 56 -2.71 -12.35 20.25
CA ARG A 56 -3.78 -13.34 20.38
C ARG A 56 -3.69 -14.39 19.27
N ARG A 57 -3.62 -15.68 19.64
CA ARG A 57 -3.32 -16.83 18.75
C ARG A 57 -4.28 -17.99 18.96
N GLY A 58 -4.21 -19.01 18.11
CA GLY A 58 -4.93 -20.28 18.29
C GLY A 58 -6.17 -20.44 17.41
N THR A 59 -7.03 -21.38 17.77
CA THR A 59 -8.20 -21.77 16.98
C THR A 59 -9.40 -20.84 17.22
N ASN A 60 -10.34 -20.79 16.27
CA ASN A 60 -11.62 -20.06 16.40
C ASN A 60 -11.49 -18.61 16.90
N GLN A 61 -10.51 -17.87 16.39
CA GLN A 61 -10.35 -16.47 16.75
C GLN A 61 -11.43 -15.59 16.11
N THR A 62 -11.74 -14.47 16.77
CA THR A 62 -12.58 -13.42 16.21
C THR A 62 -11.77 -12.14 16.12
N TRP A 63 -11.62 -11.63 14.91
CA TRP A 63 -10.87 -10.42 14.60
C TRP A 63 -11.84 -9.35 14.09
N ASN A 64 -12.13 -8.34 14.91
CA ASN A 64 -13.03 -7.27 14.53
C ASN A 64 -12.26 -5.98 14.19
N TYR A 65 -11.94 -5.83 12.91
CA TYR A 65 -11.33 -4.65 12.31
C TYR A 65 -12.34 -3.83 11.49
N ALA A 66 -13.65 -3.95 11.76
CA ALA A 66 -14.69 -3.23 11.02
C ALA A 66 -14.52 -1.70 11.08
N GLY A 67 -13.89 -1.18 12.15
CA GLY A 67 -13.63 0.25 12.35
C GLY A 67 -12.39 0.80 11.62
N LEU A 68 -11.74 0.05 10.71
CA LEU A 68 -10.62 0.57 9.93
C LEU A 68 -11.07 1.71 9.00
N THR A 69 -10.34 2.83 9.03
CA THR A 69 -10.60 3.98 8.17
C THR A 69 -9.51 4.13 7.10
N PRO A 70 -9.85 4.08 5.80
CA PRO A 70 -8.87 4.17 4.72
C PRO A 70 -8.35 5.61 4.54
N THR A 71 -7.04 5.77 4.34
CA THR A 71 -6.34 7.04 4.09
C THR A 71 -5.88 7.20 2.63
N SER A 72 -5.67 6.07 1.94
CA SER A 72 -5.45 5.96 0.50
C SER A 72 -5.92 4.59 0.00
N GLN A 73 -5.98 4.43 -1.32
CA GLN A 73 -6.21 3.12 -1.96
C GLN A 73 -5.21 2.92 -3.09
N ARG A 74 -4.76 1.68 -3.29
CA ARG A 74 -4.04 1.25 -4.48
C ARG A 74 -4.70 0.04 -5.13
N VAL A 75 -4.39 -0.20 -6.39
CA VAL A 75 -4.80 -1.42 -7.10
C VAL A 75 -3.57 -2.29 -7.24
N GLU A 76 -3.56 -3.43 -6.54
CA GLU A 76 -2.55 -4.45 -6.75
C GLU A 76 -2.86 -5.14 -8.08
N THR A 77 -1.85 -5.21 -8.97
CA THR A 77 -2.05 -5.74 -10.33
C THR A 77 -1.01 -6.80 -10.61
N PHE A 78 -1.46 -8.02 -10.89
CA PHE A 78 -0.60 -9.10 -11.35
C PHE A 78 -0.79 -9.27 -12.85
N LEU A 79 0.21 -8.85 -13.59
CA LEU A 79 0.25 -8.98 -15.03
C LEU A 79 0.86 -10.34 -15.39
N PRO A 80 0.47 -10.94 -16.53
CA PRO A 80 1.24 -12.04 -17.08
C PRO A 80 2.70 -11.64 -17.22
N ALA A 81 3.63 -12.49 -16.75
CA ALA A 81 5.04 -12.18 -16.91
C ALA A 81 5.39 -11.91 -18.38
N SER A 82 4.73 -12.61 -19.31
CA SER A 82 4.86 -12.44 -20.76
C SER A 82 4.51 -11.03 -21.29
N THR A 83 3.65 -10.27 -20.61
CA THR A 83 3.26 -8.92 -21.05
C THR A 83 4.23 -7.86 -20.56
N VAL A 84 4.81 -8.03 -19.36
CA VAL A 84 5.91 -7.18 -18.87
C VAL A 84 7.18 -7.48 -19.65
N THR A 85 7.41 -8.74 -20.01
CA THR A 85 8.57 -9.11 -20.82
C THR A 85 8.44 -8.67 -22.28
N ALA A 86 7.24 -8.39 -22.80
CA ALA A 86 7.05 -7.86 -24.15
C ALA A 86 7.59 -6.43 -24.33
N THR A 87 7.88 -5.71 -23.25
CA THR A 87 8.47 -4.36 -23.30
C THR A 87 10.00 -4.36 -23.29
N SER A 88 10.66 -5.50 -23.05
CA SER A 88 12.12 -5.63 -23.08
C SER A 88 12.61 -7.05 -23.37
N ALA A 89 13.47 -7.19 -24.38
CA ALA A 89 14.12 -8.46 -24.74
C ALA A 89 14.92 -9.07 -23.57
N PHE A 90 15.51 -8.25 -22.69
CA PHE A 90 16.28 -8.72 -21.54
C PHE A 90 15.40 -9.43 -20.51
N TYR A 91 14.17 -8.96 -20.31
CA TYR A 91 13.21 -9.63 -19.43
C TYR A 91 12.74 -10.96 -20.02
N GLN A 92 12.55 -11.06 -21.35
CA GLN A 92 12.22 -12.35 -21.99
C GLN A 92 13.33 -13.39 -21.79
N LEU A 93 14.58 -12.99 -21.99
CA LEU A 93 15.72 -13.89 -21.82
C LEU A 93 15.87 -14.35 -20.37
N THR A 94 15.56 -13.49 -19.41
CA THR A 94 15.80 -13.77 -17.98
C THR A 94 14.62 -14.44 -17.27
N PHE A 95 13.40 -13.99 -17.54
CA PHE A 95 12.18 -14.41 -16.81
C PHE A 95 11.16 -15.12 -17.71
N GLY A 96 11.38 -15.15 -19.04
CA GLY A 96 10.45 -15.69 -20.00
C GLY A 96 10.27 -17.21 -19.94
N PRO A 97 9.23 -17.76 -20.60
CA PRO A 97 8.89 -19.18 -20.52
C PRO A 97 9.89 -20.10 -21.22
N LEU A 98 10.62 -19.61 -22.22
CA LEU A 98 11.57 -20.41 -23.02
C LEU A 98 12.98 -20.41 -22.44
N PHE A 99 13.48 -19.25 -22.02
CA PHE A 99 14.89 -19.05 -21.62
C PHE A 99 15.08 -18.79 -20.13
N GLY A 100 14.02 -18.51 -19.38
CA GLY A 100 14.14 -18.11 -17.97
C GLY A 100 14.64 -19.21 -17.03
N GLY A 101 14.61 -20.48 -17.43
CA GLY A 101 15.11 -21.60 -16.63
C GLY A 101 14.58 -21.57 -15.20
N VAL A 102 15.48 -21.54 -14.21
CA VAL A 102 15.14 -21.45 -12.78
C VAL A 102 14.50 -20.12 -12.36
N ASN A 103 14.67 -19.07 -13.17
CA ASN A 103 14.11 -17.74 -12.95
C ASN A 103 12.81 -17.50 -13.73
N ARG A 104 12.26 -18.52 -14.41
CA ARG A 104 11.00 -18.39 -15.15
C ARG A 104 9.91 -17.78 -14.26
N ALA A 105 9.25 -16.73 -14.73
CA ALA A 105 8.14 -16.10 -14.03
C ALA A 105 6.78 -16.49 -14.66
N THR A 106 5.75 -16.54 -13.84
CA THR A 106 4.35 -16.70 -14.27
C THR A 106 3.61 -15.37 -14.27
N VAL A 107 3.84 -14.54 -13.25
CA VAL A 107 3.21 -13.22 -13.11
C VAL A 107 4.25 -12.18 -12.68
N ALA A 108 3.96 -10.91 -12.92
CA ALA A 108 4.73 -9.79 -12.44
C ALA A 108 3.80 -8.73 -11.83
N SER A 109 4.23 -8.05 -10.77
CA SER A 109 3.50 -6.93 -10.17
C SER A 109 4.40 -5.69 -10.14
N PRO A 110 3.89 -4.49 -10.49
CA PRO A 110 4.60 -3.24 -10.22
C PRO A 110 4.93 -3.13 -8.74
N GLN A 111 6.14 -2.68 -8.41
CA GLN A 111 6.57 -2.50 -7.04
C GLN A 111 7.12 -1.09 -6.85
N GLU A 112 6.67 -0.39 -5.81
CA GLU A 112 7.32 0.85 -5.41
C GLU A 112 8.67 0.54 -4.75
N LEU A 113 9.74 1.18 -5.23
CA LEU A 113 11.03 1.10 -4.56
C LEU A 113 10.97 1.83 -3.22
N PRO A 114 11.66 1.33 -2.19
CA PRO A 114 11.90 2.10 -0.98
C PRO A 114 12.50 3.47 -1.35
N LEU A 115 11.98 4.54 -0.75
CA LEU A 115 12.31 5.95 -1.05
C LEU A 115 13.83 6.24 -1.09
N ALA A 116 14.63 5.46 -0.35
CA ALA A 116 16.09 5.55 -0.33
C ALA A 116 16.76 5.23 -1.68
N ALA A 117 16.17 4.38 -2.53
CA ALA A 117 16.72 4.03 -3.84
C ALA A 117 16.26 4.97 -4.97
N GLY A 118 15.02 5.48 -4.89
CA GLY A 118 14.41 6.28 -5.96
C GLY A 118 14.90 7.73 -6.07
N GLY A 119 15.53 8.27 -5.01
CA GLY A 119 16.03 9.65 -5.01
C GLY A 119 17.47 9.81 -5.54
N LEU A 120 18.24 8.72 -5.60
CA LEU A 120 19.68 8.75 -5.95
C LEU A 120 19.97 8.22 -7.35
N LEU A 121 19.11 7.35 -7.89
CA LEU A 121 19.27 6.74 -9.20
C LEU A 121 18.00 6.96 -10.03
N PRO A 122 18.10 7.23 -11.35
CA PRO A 122 16.94 7.43 -12.23
C PRO A 122 16.29 6.08 -12.57
N ILE A 123 15.72 5.43 -11.56
CA ILE A 123 15.08 4.13 -11.67
C ILE A 123 13.58 4.34 -11.89
N THR A 124 13.05 3.75 -12.96
CA THR A 124 11.60 3.73 -13.27
C THR A 124 11.13 2.31 -13.56
N ASP A 125 9.83 2.12 -13.72
CA ASP A 125 9.23 0.87 -14.24
C ASP A 125 9.68 -0.38 -13.48
N THR A 126 9.54 -0.32 -12.16
CA THR A 126 9.99 -1.34 -11.23
C THR A 126 8.94 -2.43 -11.08
N TYR A 127 9.35 -3.68 -11.34
CA TYR A 127 8.52 -4.86 -11.27
C TYR A 127 9.18 -5.93 -10.40
N GLN A 128 8.35 -6.67 -9.68
CA GLN A 128 8.74 -7.93 -9.07
C GLN A 128 8.16 -9.08 -9.89
N PHE A 129 8.99 -10.07 -10.20
CA PHE A 129 8.64 -11.24 -10.97
C PHE A 129 8.43 -12.43 -10.03
N TYR A 130 7.32 -13.14 -10.22
CA TYR A 130 6.93 -14.26 -9.38
C TYR A 130 6.75 -15.53 -10.19
N ASN A 131 7.08 -16.67 -9.58
CA ASN A 131 6.74 -17.98 -10.08
C ASN A 131 5.73 -18.64 -9.14
N LEU A 132 4.60 -19.05 -9.71
CA LEU A 132 3.72 -20.03 -9.12
C LEU A 132 4.08 -21.39 -9.73
N THR A 133 4.68 -22.26 -8.91
CA THR A 133 5.07 -23.63 -9.29
C THR A 133 3.88 -24.35 -9.92
N VAL A 134 4.02 -25.32 -10.85
CA VAL A 134 2.90 -26.01 -11.54
C VAL A 134 2.18 -27.07 -10.69
N ALA A 135 0.95 -27.45 -11.05
CA ALA A 135 0.08 -28.30 -10.20
C ALA A 135 0.60 -29.73 -10.03
N THR A 136 1.38 -30.21 -11.00
CA THR A 136 1.98 -31.55 -11.02
C THR A 136 3.27 -31.65 -10.23
N ALA A 137 3.80 -30.54 -9.70
CA ALA A 137 5.04 -30.56 -8.93
C ALA A 137 4.82 -31.22 -7.55
N ALA A 138 5.80 -32.01 -7.11
CA ALA A 138 5.78 -32.68 -5.81
C ALA A 138 5.75 -31.70 -4.62
N GLN A 139 6.36 -30.52 -4.79
CA GLN A 139 6.27 -29.40 -3.86
C GLN A 139 5.79 -28.18 -4.61
N GLN A 140 4.76 -27.52 -4.07
CA GLN A 140 4.17 -26.33 -4.67
C GLN A 140 4.46 -25.11 -3.79
N ASP A 141 4.80 -24.00 -4.44
CA ASP A 141 5.01 -22.74 -3.76
C ASP A 141 4.75 -21.54 -4.68
N PHE A 142 4.67 -20.39 -4.04
CA PHE A 142 4.68 -19.08 -4.66
C PHE A 142 5.93 -18.33 -4.20
N ARG A 143 6.75 -17.88 -5.14
CA ARG A 143 8.06 -17.30 -4.87
C ARG A 143 8.34 -16.09 -5.75
N SER A 144 9.17 -15.19 -5.24
CA SER A 144 9.84 -14.18 -6.05
C SER A 144 11.02 -14.84 -6.79
N VAL A 145 11.14 -14.60 -8.09
CA VAL A 145 12.26 -15.08 -8.90
C VAL A 145 13.22 -13.97 -9.34
N GLY A 146 12.84 -12.72 -9.13
CA GLY A 146 13.70 -11.57 -9.36
C GLY A 146 12.91 -10.28 -9.49
N TYR A 147 13.62 -9.24 -9.88
CA TYR A 147 13.13 -7.89 -10.08
C TYR A 147 13.52 -7.39 -11.46
N GLY A 148 12.78 -6.43 -11.97
CA GLY A 148 13.16 -5.66 -13.15
C GLY A 148 12.96 -4.18 -12.88
N ALA A 149 13.85 -3.35 -13.39
CA ALA A 149 13.68 -1.91 -13.38
C ALA A 149 14.30 -1.28 -14.63
N SER A 150 13.80 -0.13 -15.04
CA SER A 150 14.45 0.70 -16.06
C SER A 150 15.46 1.62 -15.39
N LEU A 151 16.71 1.58 -15.86
CA LEU A 151 17.79 2.45 -15.43
C LEU A 151 18.25 3.28 -16.64
N ALA A 152 18.01 4.60 -16.60
CA ALA A 152 18.31 5.50 -17.71
C ALA A 152 17.76 5.02 -19.07
N GLY A 153 16.54 4.46 -19.06
CA GLY A 153 15.87 3.94 -20.26
C GLY A 153 16.27 2.53 -20.67
N THR A 154 17.22 1.88 -19.97
CA THR A 154 17.61 0.50 -20.21
C THR A 154 16.96 -0.43 -19.18
N ALA A 155 16.28 -1.47 -19.64
CA ALA A 155 15.70 -2.49 -18.76
C ALA A 155 16.78 -3.39 -18.14
N VAL A 156 16.81 -3.44 -16.82
CA VAL A 156 17.79 -4.19 -16.02
C VAL A 156 17.06 -5.29 -15.25
N PRO A 157 17.21 -6.57 -15.65
CA PRO A 157 16.77 -7.68 -14.82
C PRO A 157 17.75 -7.92 -13.66
N VAL A 158 17.21 -8.19 -12.48
CA VAL A 158 17.96 -8.55 -11.28
C VAL A 158 17.43 -9.89 -10.79
N THR A 159 18.29 -10.90 -10.72
CA THR A 159 17.91 -12.24 -10.27
C THR A 159 18.54 -12.54 -8.93
N TYR A 160 17.98 -13.52 -8.23
CA TYR A 160 18.64 -14.11 -7.08
C TYR A 160 19.87 -14.90 -7.53
N VAL A 161 20.87 -15.00 -6.65
CA VAL A 161 22.16 -15.64 -6.99
C VAL A 161 22.04 -17.13 -7.31
N SER A 162 20.99 -17.81 -6.85
CA SER A 162 20.69 -19.20 -7.17
C SER A 162 19.22 -19.52 -6.92
N GLN A 163 18.71 -20.63 -7.47
CA GLN A 163 17.34 -21.10 -7.24
C GLN A 163 17.05 -21.33 -5.74
N ALA A 164 18.04 -21.85 -5.00
CA ALA A 164 17.92 -22.09 -3.56
C ALA A 164 17.86 -20.79 -2.73
N GLN A 165 18.27 -19.67 -3.33
CA GLN A 165 18.27 -18.34 -2.73
C GLN A 165 17.20 -17.41 -3.32
N GLN A 166 16.15 -17.97 -3.93
CA GLN A 166 14.93 -17.24 -4.29
C GLN A 166 14.04 -17.04 -3.05
N ASP A 167 13.31 -15.92 -2.98
CA ASP A 167 12.39 -15.65 -1.86
C ASP A 167 11.10 -16.47 -2.01
N VAL A 168 11.05 -17.62 -1.33
CA VAL A 168 9.82 -18.43 -1.22
C VAL A 168 8.87 -17.74 -0.25
N ILE A 169 7.75 -17.23 -0.76
CA ILE A 169 6.77 -16.43 -0.01
C ILE A 169 5.79 -17.34 0.72
N TYR A 170 5.27 -18.37 0.05
CA TYR A 170 4.38 -19.37 0.64
C TYR A 170 4.68 -20.76 0.05
N ARG A 171 4.61 -21.79 0.90
CA ARG A 171 4.62 -23.21 0.51
C ARG A 171 3.23 -23.78 0.69
N PHE A 172 2.79 -24.62 -0.24
CA PHE A 172 1.44 -25.18 -0.26
C PHE A 172 1.43 -26.70 -0.09
N PRO A 173 0.35 -27.25 0.52
CA PRO A 173 -0.79 -26.56 1.12
C PRO A 173 -0.43 -25.84 2.44
N LEU A 174 -1.03 -24.67 2.65
CA LEU A 174 -0.81 -23.83 3.82
C LEU A 174 -2.06 -23.80 4.68
N SER A 175 -1.97 -24.35 5.88
CA SER A 175 -3.08 -24.47 6.84
C SER A 175 -2.61 -24.09 8.24
N PHE A 176 -3.54 -23.98 9.20
CA PHE A 176 -3.17 -23.78 10.60
C PHE A 176 -2.28 -24.90 11.17
N ALA A 177 -2.39 -26.13 10.64
CA ALA A 177 -1.56 -27.26 11.05
C ALA A 177 -0.19 -27.30 10.36
N SER A 178 0.04 -26.45 9.35
CA SER A 178 1.32 -26.43 8.64
C SER A 178 2.44 -25.96 9.58
N PRO A 179 3.62 -26.62 9.56
CA PRO A 179 4.74 -26.21 10.38
C PRO A 179 5.24 -24.83 9.95
N ALA A 180 6.05 -24.19 10.80
CA ALA A 180 6.78 -23.00 10.41
C ALA A 180 7.77 -23.34 9.28
N ASP A 181 7.87 -22.46 8.29
CA ASP A 181 8.77 -22.61 7.16
C ASP A 181 9.63 -21.36 6.96
N SER A 182 10.79 -21.53 6.34
CA SER A 182 11.73 -20.44 6.11
C SER A 182 12.37 -20.44 4.74
N SER A 183 12.79 -19.28 4.28
CA SER A 183 13.60 -19.09 3.08
C SER A 183 14.69 -18.06 3.36
N ASN A 184 15.84 -18.23 2.73
CA ASN A 184 16.89 -17.22 2.69
C ASN A 184 17.04 -16.80 1.24
N SER A 185 17.01 -15.51 0.97
CA SER A 185 17.14 -14.99 -0.37
C SER A 185 18.24 -13.95 -0.46
N TYR A 186 18.95 -13.94 -1.58
CA TYR A 186 20.02 -12.98 -1.83
C TYR A 186 20.07 -12.58 -3.30
N PHE A 187 20.05 -11.28 -3.56
CA PHE A 187 20.29 -10.73 -4.88
C PHE A 187 21.26 -9.57 -4.80
N THR A 188 21.87 -9.27 -5.94
CA THR A 188 22.74 -8.12 -6.16
C THR A 188 22.48 -7.60 -7.56
N THR A 189 22.64 -6.30 -7.78
CA THR A 189 22.57 -5.74 -9.13
C THR A 189 23.64 -6.37 -10.03
N PRO A 190 23.34 -6.57 -11.33
CA PRO A 190 24.32 -7.10 -12.28
C PRO A 190 25.56 -6.21 -12.38
N ALA A 191 26.72 -6.84 -12.57
CA ALA A 191 28.00 -6.14 -12.72
C ALA A 191 27.98 -5.08 -13.84
N ALA A 192 27.21 -5.31 -14.92
CA ALA A 192 27.02 -4.37 -16.02
C ALA A 192 26.42 -3.01 -15.59
N THR A 193 25.76 -2.96 -14.42
CA THR A 193 25.15 -1.74 -13.85
C THR A 193 25.96 -1.13 -12.70
N ALA A 194 27.09 -1.74 -12.33
CA ALA A 194 27.89 -1.34 -11.18
C ALA A 194 28.46 0.09 -11.27
N THR A 195 28.66 0.61 -12.49
CA THR A 195 29.12 1.99 -12.73
C THR A 195 28.06 3.04 -12.40
N VAL A 196 26.79 2.67 -12.40
CA VAL A 196 25.66 3.57 -12.11
C VAL A 196 25.24 3.45 -10.65
N GLY A 197 25.19 2.22 -10.14
CA GLY A 197 24.89 1.96 -8.74
C GLY A 197 24.83 0.48 -8.40
N TYR A 198 25.13 0.17 -7.15
CA TYR A 198 25.03 -1.18 -6.60
C TYR A 198 23.87 -1.25 -5.61
N LEU A 199 23.07 -2.30 -5.70
CA LEU A 199 22.08 -2.66 -4.68
C LEU A 199 22.18 -4.15 -4.41
N SER A 200 22.22 -4.53 -3.14
CA SER A 200 22.02 -5.91 -2.73
C SER A 200 21.10 -6.01 -1.52
N GLN A 201 20.43 -7.14 -1.42
CA GLN A 201 19.57 -7.46 -0.30
C GLN A 201 19.75 -8.93 0.05
N LYS A 202 20.05 -9.17 1.32
CA LYS A 202 19.97 -10.49 1.93
C LYS A 202 18.76 -10.50 2.87
N ARG A 203 17.84 -11.41 2.62
CA ARG A 203 16.59 -11.54 3.38
C ARG A 203 16.45 -12.93 3.94
N LYS A 204 16.03 -13.02 5.19
CA LYS A 204 15.51 -14.25 5.80
C LYS A 204 14.03 -14.07 6.09
N ARG A 205 13.20 -14.91 5.47
CA ARG A 205 11.76 -14.97 5.70
C ARG A 205 11.45 -16.20 6.54
N VAL A 206 10.65 -16.03 7.59
CA VAL A 206 10.08 -17.13 8.36
C VAL A 206 8.57 -16.94 8.42
N ASN A 207 7.80 -17.88 7.90
CA ASN A 207 6.35 -17.88 7.99
C ASN A 207 5.89 -18.87 9.04
N LYS A 208 4.88 -18.48 9.82
CA LYS A 208 4.23 -19.36 10.78
C LYS A 208 2.72 -19.11 10.80
N PRO A 209 1.90 -20.07 10.36
CA PRO A 209 0.49 -20.09 10.69
C PRO A 209 0.34 -20.14 12.21
N ASP A 210 -0.34 -19.16 12.79
CA ASP A 210 -0.42 -19.02 14.26
C ASP A 210 -1.84 -18.94 14.81
N ALA A 211 -2.82 -18.74 13.93
CA ALA A 211 -4.23 -18.71 14.29
C ALA A 211 -5.14 -18.93 13.09
N TRP A 212 -6.40 -19.26 13.34
CA TRP A 212 -7.47 -19.22 12.35
C TRP A 212 -8.79 -18.81 12.97
N GLY A 213 -9.71 -18.32 12.15
CA GLY A 213 -11.04 -17.92 12.59
C GLY A 213 -11.67 -16.85 11.70
N THR A 214 -12.55 -16.05 12.28
CA THR A 214 -13.38 -15.09 11.57
C THR A 214 -12.75 -13.70 11.59
N LEU A 215 -12.43 -13.16 10.41
CA LEU A 215 -11.97 -11.78 10.22
C LEU A 215 -13.11 -10.92 9.73
N THR A 216 -13.35 -9.77 10.37
CA THR A 216 -14.25 -8.73 9.88
C THR A 216 -13.44 -7.46 9.59
N THR A 217 -13.53 -6.94 8.37
CA THR A 217 -12.98 -5.66 7.94
C THR A 217 -14.08 -4.82 7.29
N PRO A 218 -13.83 -3.56 6.88
CA PRO A 218 -14.81 -2.79 6.11
C PRO A 218 -15.22 -3.42 4.78
N PHE A 219 -14.45 -4.41 4.29
CA PHE A 219 -14.74 -5.15 3.06
C PHE A 219 -15.71 -6.31 3.26
N GLY A 220 -15.78 -6.86 4.48
CA GLY A 220 -16.68 -7.96 4.80
C GLY A 220 -16.15 -8.87 5.91
N THR A 221 -16.83 -10.00 6.08
CA THR A 221 -16.50 -11.02 7.08
C THR A 221 -16.13 -12.34 6.40
N PHE A 222 -14.97 -12.90 6.77
CA PHE A 222 -14.37 -14.04 6.08
C PHE A 222 -13.76 -15.04 7.07
N GLN A 223 -13.81 -16.33 6.74
CA GLN A 223 -13.00 -17.34 7.42
C GLN A 223 -11.56 -17.27 6.91
N THR A 224 -10.60 -17.18 7.83
CA THR A 224 -9.19 -16.90 7.50
C THR A 224 -8.24 -17.76 8.33
N VAL A 225 -7.06 -18.01 7.76
CA VAL A 225 -5.87 -18.43 8.51
C VAL A 225 -4.92 -17.25 8.59
N ARG A 226 -4.36 -16.99 9.77
CA ARG A 226 -3.36 -15.94 9.96
C ARG A 226 -1.97 -16.54 9.88
N VAL A 227 -1.16 -15.97 8.99
CA VAL A 227 0.26 -16.29 8.82
C VAL A 227 1.07 -15.10 9.31
N VAL A 228 1.94 -15.35 10.28
CA VAL A 228 2.90 -14.35 10.74
C VAL A 228 4.20 -14.58 10.01
N THR A 229 4.57 -13.61 9.18
CA THR A 229 5.87 -13.57 8.50
C THR A 229 6.82 -12.70 9.31
N ARG A 230 8.00 -13.22 9.63
CA ARG A 230 9.13 -12.45 10.16
C ARG A 230 10.16 -12.27 9.04
N LEU A 231 10.57 -11.02 8.81
CA LEU A 231 11.58 -10.62 7.84
C LEU A 231 12.79 -10.03 8.57
N GLU A 232 13.96 -10.58 8.28
CA GLU A 232 15.26 -10.06 8.70
C GLU A 232 16.04 -9.72 7.44
N ASP A 233 16.23 -8.41 7.20
CA ASP A 233 16.82 -7.88 5.97
C ASP A 233 18.14 -7.16 6.28
N HIS A 234 19.13 -7.45 5.46
CA HIS A 234 20.39 -6.74 5.40
C HIS A 234 20.57 -6.20 3.99
N ASP A 235 20.50 -4.88 3.86
CA ASP A 235 20.58 -4.19 2.58
C ASP A 235 21.95 -3.52 2.43
N SER A 236 22.41 -3.40 1.19
CA SER A 236 23.61 -2.62 0.87
C SER A 236 23.41 -1.82 -0.41
N VAL A 237 23.87 -0.58 -0.39
CA VAL A 237 23.82 0.35 -1.51
C VAL A 237 25.20 0.94 -1.78
N SER A 238 25.58 1.08 -3.05
CA SER A 238 26.79 1.82 -3.46
C SER A 238 26.46 2.80 -4.57
N VAL A 239 26.95 4.04 -4.44
CA VAL A 239 26.84 5.08 -5.48
C VAL A 239 28.16 5.84 -5.52
N GLY A 240 28.75 6.01 -6.71
CA GLY A 240 30.00 6.76 -6.87
C GLY A 240 31.21 6.17 -6.12
N GLY A 241 31.24 4.86 -5.90
CA GLY A 241 32.32 4.17 -5.19
C GLY A 241 32.21 4.16 -3.66
N VAL A 242 31.21 4.86 -3.08
CA VAL A 242 30.93 4.82 -1.64
C VAL A 242 29.88 3.74 -1.37
N SER A 243 30.23 2.75 -0.56
CA SER A 243 29.34 1.63 -0.21
C SER A 243 28.90 1.70 1.24
N GLN A 244 27.60 1.53 1.50
CA GLN A 244 27.01 1.46 2.84
C GLN A 244 26.10 0.24 2.95
N GLY A 245 26.37 -0.63 3.91
CA GLY A 245 25.47 -1.69 4.35
C GLY A 245 24.72 -1.28 5.62
N PHE A 246 23.47 -1.72 5.78
CA PHE A 246 22.70 -1.48 7.00
C PHE A 246 21.70 -2.60 7.25
N ASP A 247 21.54 -2.96 8.53
CA ASP A 247 20.47 -3.85 8.96
C ASP A 247 19.15 -3.07 8.99
N VAL A 248 18.12 -3.62 8.35
CA VAL A 248 16.78 -3.08 8.43
C VAL A 248 16.12 -3.60 9.71
N PRO A 249 15.39 -2.76 10.47
CA PRO A 249 14.64 -3.22 11.63
C PRO A 249 13.77 -4.43 11.29
N VAL A 250 13.82 -5.45 12.15
CA VAL A 250 13.05 -6.70 11.97
C VAL A 250 11.59 -6.34 11.74
N THR A 251 11.06 -6.81 10.60
CA THR A 251 9.69 -6.54 10.19
C THR A 251 8.86 -7.78 10.41
N ARG A 252 7.63 -7.62 10.94
CA ARG A 252 6.63 -8.69 10.98
C ARG A 252 5.41 -8.31 10.18
N GLU A 253 4.94 -9.23 9.35
CA GLU A 253 3.67 -9.10 8.63
C GLU A 253 2.67 -10.11 9.21
N TYR A 254 1.59 -9.61 9.77
CA TYR A 254 0.44 -10.41 10.18
C TYR A 254 -0.53 -10.43 9.00
N LYS A 255 -0.64 -11.57 8.32
CA LYS A 255 -1.41 -11.70 7.07
C LYS A 255 -2.59 -12.65 7.27
N TRP A 256 -3.79 -12.17 7.01
CA TRP A 256 -4.99 -12.98 7.03
C TRP A 256 -5.31 -13.46 5.61
N LEU A 257 -5.13 -14.76 5.39
CA LEU A 257 -5.35 -15.41 4.10
C LEU A 257 -6.70 -16.12 4.10
N ALA A 258 -7.40 -16.04 2.97
CA ALA A 258 -8.64 -16.73 2.71
C ALA A 258 -8.66 -17.29 1.29
N LYS A 259 -9.52 -18.29 1.08
CA LYS A 259 -9.72 -18.91 -0.23
C LYS A 259 -10.19 -17.88 -1.26
N THR A 260 -9.78 -18.01 -2.52
CA THR A 260 -10.29 -17.26 -3.69
C THR A 260 -10.07 -15.73 -3.69
N HIS A 261 -9.30 -15.18 -2.74
CA HIS A 261 -9.07 -13.73 -2.66
C HIS A 261 -7.77 -13.26 -3.30
N HIS A 262 -6.84 -14.17 -3.64
CA HIS A 262 -5.57 -13.92 -4.34
C HIS A 262 -4.56 -13.00 -3.65
N VAL A 263 -4.97 -12.22 -2.65
CA VAL A 263 -4.13 -11.40 -1.76
C VAL A 263 -4.64 -11.53 -0.32
N PRO A 264 -3.82 -11.20 0.69
CA PRO A 264 -4.30 -11.13 2.06
C PRO A 264 -5.50 -10.18 2.19
N LEU A 265 -6.50 -10.59 2.96
CA LEU A 265 -7.66 -9.76 3.28
C LEU A 265 -7.31 -8.62 4.23
N LEU A 266 -6.31 -8.84 5.08
CA LEU A 266 -5.70 -7.87 5.98
C LEU A 266 -4.21 -8.20 6.09
N THR A 267 -3.37 -7.16 6.05
CA THR A 267 -1.96 -7.19 6.37
C THR A 267 -1.69 -6.09 7.40
N ILE A 268 -1.19 -6.46 8.57
CA ILE A 268 -0.67 -5.51 9.55
C ILE A 268 0.83 -5.70 9.62
N THR A 269 1.58 -4.65 9.32
CA THR A 269 3.04 -4.67 9.33
C THR A 269 3.54 -3.97 10.58
N THR A 270 4.39 -4.64 11.36
CA THR A 270 5.08 -4.08 12.51
C THR A 270 6.59 -4.06 12.28
N ARG A 271 7.29 -3.13 12.93
CA ARG A 271 8.75 -3.09 13.01
C ARG A 271 9.18 -3.17 14.46
N LEU A 272 10.26 -3.91 14.71
CA LEU A 272 10.90 -3.97 16.02
C LEU A 272 11.85 -2.77 16.16
N LEU A 273 11.44 -1.77 16.95
CA LEU A 273 12.21 -0.56 17.23
C LEU A 273 12.51 -0.52 18.73
N ALA A 274 13.80 -0.43 19.09
CA ALA A 274 14.24 -0.45 20.50
C ALA A 274 13.63 -1.59 21.34
N GLY A 275 13.45 -2.77 20.73
CA GLY A 275 12.88 -3.96 21.39
C GLY A 275 11.35 -3.97 21.49
N GLN A 276 10.64 -2.96 20.97
CA GLN A 276 9.18 -2.89 20.95
C GLN A 276 8.64 -3.04 19.53
N GLU A 277 7.53 -3.78 19.37
CA GLU A 277 6.84 -3.90 18.08
C GLU A 277 5.90 -2.70 17.88
N THR A 278 6.18 -1.89 16.87
CA THR A 278 5.36 -0.73 16.48
C THR A 278 4.68 -1.01 15.16
N ILE A 279 3.37 -0.76 15.06
CA ILE A 279 2.62 -0.87 13.79
C ILE A 279 3.07 0.25 12.85
N THR A 280 3.50 -0.12 11.64
CA THR A 280 3.98 0.82 10.62
C THR A 280 3.11 0.87 9.38
N SER A 281 2.31 -0.17 9.12
CA SER A 281 1.36 -0.19 8.01
C SER A 281 0.17 -1.10 8.31
N VAL A 282 -1.01 -0.72 7.82
CA VAL A 282 -2.23 -1.52 7.86
C VAL A 282 -2.88 -1.44 6.50
N GLU A 283 -3.04 -2.58 5.85
CA GLU A 283 -3.60 -2.69 4.51
C GLU A 283 -4.67 -3.77 4.49
N TYR A 284 -5.79 -3.53 3.81
CA TYR A 284 -6.86 -4.53 3.73
C TYR A 284 -7.49 -4.54 2.32
N ARG A 285 -7.94 -5.72 1.88
CA ARG A 285 -8.69 -5.87 0.63
C ARG A 285 -9.96 -5.04 0.73
N ASP A 286 -10.28 -4.28 -0.30
CA ASP A 286 -11.41 -3.35 -0.26
C ASP A 286 -12.05 -3.13 -1.63
N ILE A 287 -13.22 -2.50 -1.64
CA ILE A 287 -13.84 -1.95 -2.85
C ILE A 287 -13.39 -0.50 -3.08
N TYR A 288 -13.72 0.07 -4.24
CA TYR A 288 -13.47 1.49 -4.49
C TYR A 288 -14.19 2.35 -3.44
N ARG A 289 -13.45 3.26 -2.81
CA ARG A 289 -13.99 4.23 -1.87
C ARG A 289 -13.58 5.62 -2.30
N ARG A 290 -14.57 6.52 -2.34
CA ARG A 290 -14.28 7.95 -2.48
C ARG A 290 -13.75 8.48 -1.15
N ILE A 291 -12.43 8.47 -1.00
CA ILE A 291 -11.76 9.04 0.17
C ILE A 291 -11.75 10.56 0.02
N ILE A 292 -12.70 11.21 0.69
CA ILE A 292 -12.66 12.66 0.86
C ILE A 292 -11.76 12.90 2.05
N ARG A 293 -10.53 13.35 1.80
CA ARG A 293 -9.75 13.97 2.87
C ARG A 293 -10.48 15.25 3.23
N LEU A 294 -11.24 15.22 4.32
CA LEU A 294 -11.58 16.45 5.03
C LEU A 294 -10.25 17.14 5.23
N ALA A 295 -10.05 18.26 4.55
CA ALA A 295 -8.79 18.95 4.66
C ALA A 295 -8.61 19.29 6.14
N ALA A 296 -7.58 18.71 6.77
CA ALA A 296 -7.29 19.01 8.15
C ALA A 296 -7.11 20.53 8.22
N ARG A 297 -7.85 21.19 9.12
CA ARG A 297 -7.58 22.60 9.41
C ARG A 297 -6.16 22.65 9.97
N ASP A 298 -5.25 23.24 9.21
CA ASP A 298 -3.91 23.47 9.70
C ASP A 298 -3.95 24.73 10.55
N ALA A 299 -3.77 24.59 11.86
CA ALA A 299 -3.83 25.72 12.79
C ALA A 299 -2.81 26.81 12.43
N ALA A 300 -1.65 26.44 11.86
CA ALA A 300 -0.63 27.40 11.44
C ALA A 300 -1.07 28.18 10.18
N THR A 301 -1.55 27.48 9.14
CA THR A 301 -2.12 28.13 7.94
C THR A 301 -3.35 28.95 8.30
N ASP A 302 -4.22 28.48 9.20
CA ASP A 302 -5.37 29.25 9.66
C ASP A 302 -4.90 30.52 10.40
N ALA A 303 -3.98 30.42 11.37
CA ALA A 303 -3.50 31.58 12.11
C ALA A 303 -2.84 32.67 11.23
N ALA A 304 -2.11 32.27 10.18
CA ALA A 304 -1.37 33.21 9.33
C ALA A 304 -2.14 33.69 8.09
N LEU A 305 -3.17 32.96 7.64
CA LEU A 305 -3.89 33.30 6.42
C LEU A 305 -4.71 34.58 6.62
N ASN A 306 -4.25 35.65 6.01
CA ASN A 306 -4.96 36.93 5.91
C ASN A 306 -4.99 37.38 4.46
N ALA A 307 -6.06 38.05 4.04
CA ALA A 307 -6.21 38.59 2.70
C ALA A 307 -6.42 40.09 2.79
N PHE A 308 -5.60 40.87 2.10
CA PHE A 308 -5.65 42.34 2.13
C PHE A 308 -5.44 42.95 0.74
N PRO A 309 -6.13 44.06 0.41
CA PRO A 309 -7.16 44.70 1.22
C PRO A 309 -8.45 43.87 1.28
N ASN A 310 -9.17 43.94 2.39
CA ASN A 310 -10.47 43.27 2.56
C ASN A 310 -11.37 44.14 3.47
N PRO A 311 -12.38 44.83 2.92
CA PRO A 311 -12.88 44.76 1.54
C PRO A 311 -11.89 45.24 0.47
N SER A 312 -12.03 44.77 -0.76
CA SER A 312 -11.25 45.23 -1.93
C SER A 312 -12.17 45.63 -3.07
N ALA A 313 -11.78 46.65 -3.85
CA ALA A 313 -12.56 47.06 -5.01
C ALA A 313 -12.46 46.02 -6.14
N VAL A 314 -13.53 45.89 -6.94
CA VAL A 314 -13.47 45.10 -8.18
C VAL A 314 -12.34 45.62 -9.07
N GLY A 315 -11.54 44.70 -9.64
CA GLY A 315 -10.42 45.06 -10.51
C GLY A 315 -9.11 45.36 -9.78
N THR A 316 -9.04 45.23 -8.45
CA THR A 316 -7.76 45.34 -7.71
C THR A 316 -7.19 43.97 -7.37
N THR A 317 -5.88 43.91 -7.19
CA THR A 317 -5.17 42.74 -6.68
C THR A 317 -5.51 42.47 -5.21
N LEU A 318 -5.25 41.24 -4.76
CA LEU A 318 -5.43 40.81 -3.37
C LEU A 318 -4.16 40.09 -2.90
N THR A 319 -3.56 40.54 -1.81
CA THR A 319 -2.37 39.89 -1.23
C THR A 319 -2.77 38.96 -0.10
N LEU A 320 -2.25 37.75 -0.12
CA LEU A 320 -2.44 36.72 0.89
C LEU A 320 -1.18 36.61 1.76
N SER A 321 -1.31 36.75 3.07
CA SER A 321 -0.28 36.31 4.03
C SER A 321 -0.35 34.80 4.20
N LEU A 322 0.80 34.14 4.22
CA LEU A 322 0.96 32.70 4.31
C LEU A 322 2.04 32.36 5.35
N PRO A 323 1.96 31.20 6.03
CA PRO A 323 3.06 30.75 6.88
C PRO A 323 4.35 30.52 6.09
N ALA A 324 5.49 30.77 6.72
CA ALA A 324 6.79 30.39 6.20
C ALA A 324 6.84 28.89 5.83
N GLY A 325 7.39 28.60 4.65
CA GLY A 325 7.58 27.23 4.18
C GLY A 325 6.27 26.50 3.83
N SER A 326 5.22 27.23 3.41
CA SER A 326 3.95 26.64 2.96
C SER A 326 4.09 25.71 1.73
N GLY A 327 5.16 25.87 0.95
CA GLY A 327 5.43 25.08 -0.25
C GLY A 327 4.38 25.27 -1.34
N PRO A 328 4.28 24.34 -2.30
CA PRO A 328 3.24 24.38 -3.32
C PRO A 328 1.85 24.39 -2.70
N LEU A 329 1.00 25.32 -3.15
CA LEU A 329 -0.34 25.51 -2.60
C LEU A 329 -1.38 25.69 -3.70
N THR A 330 -2.64 25.42 -3.36
CA THR A 330 -3.80 25.67 -4.22
C THR A 330 -4.68 26.73 -3.55
N VAL A 331 -5.02 27.79 -4.28
CA VAL A 331 -5.99 28.79 -3.85
C VAL A 331 -7.25 28.62 -4.67
N SER A 332 -8.40 28.62 -4.02
CA SER A 332 -9.71 28.63 -4.68
C SER A 332 -10.63 29.63 -4.01
N ALA A 333 -11.57 30.20 -4.76
CA ALA A 333 -12.63 31.04 -4.22
C ALA A 333 -13.99 30.50 -4.62
N THR A 334 -14.94 30.55 -3.69
CA THR A 334 -16.35 30.19 -3.92
C THR A 334 -17.25 31.31 -3.45
N ASP A 335 -18.37 31.56 -4.15
CA ASP A 335 -19.40 32.44 -3.59
C ASP A 335 -20.19 31.74 -2.46
N LEU A 336 -21.05 32.48 -1.78
CA LEU A 336 -21.84 31.94 -0.65
C LEU A 336 -22.82 30.84 -1.05
N VAL A 337 -23.10 30.67 -2.34
CA VAL A 337 -23.96 29.61 -2.89
C VAL A 337 -23.14 28.40 -3.33
N GLY A 338 -21.82 28.44 -3.17
CA GLY A 338 -20.89 27.34 -3.44
C GLY A 338 -20.40 27.27 -4.89
N ARG A 339 -20.68 28.26 -5.74
CA ARG A 339 -20.13 28.30 -7.09
C ARG A 339 -18.65 28.70 -7.04
N GLU A 340 -17.80 27.89 -7.66
CA GLU A 340 -16.36 28.18 -7.77
C GLU A 340 -16.13 29.38 -8.71
N LEU A 341 -15.51 30.43 -8.18
CA LEU A 341 -15.11 31.63 -8.92
C LEU A 341 -13.78 31.38 -9.65
N PHE A 342 -12.83 30.75 -8.96
CA PHE A 342 -11.57 30.29 -9.54
C PHE A 342 -10.92 29.21 -8.67
N ARG A 343 -9.97 28.51 -9.28
CA ARG A 343 -8.99 27.64 -8.62
C ARG A 343 -7.66 27.71 -9.35
N ARG A 344 -6.58 28.01 -8.62
CA ARG A 344 -5.22 28.15 -9.17
C ARG A 344 -4.19 27.51 -8.26
N ARG A 345 -3.14 26.94 -8.85
CA ARG A 345 -2.01 26.35 -8.13
C ARG A 345 -0.82 27.31 -8.20
N PHE A 346 -0.13 27.49 -7.08
CA PHE A 346 1.03 28.36 -6.97
C PHE A 346 2.22 27.59 -6.42
N ALA A 347 3.40 27.89 -6.96
CA ALA A 347 4.68 27.49 -6.40
C ALA A 347 5.24 28.72 -5.66
N THR A 348 4.94 28.85 -4.37
CA THR A 348 5.53 29.91 -3.54
C THR A 348 6.29 29.31 -2.36
N THR A 349 7.43 29.90 -2.06
CA THR A 349 8.22 29.62 -0.84
C THR A 349 8.18 30.80 0.12
N GLY A 350 7.56 31.92 -0.26
CA GLY A 350 7.47 33.14 0.52
C GLY A 350 6.24 33.20 1.43
N GLU A 351 6.23 34.19 2.32
CA GLU A 351 5.14 34.44 3.28
C GLU A 351 4.00 35.29 2.69
N ALA A 352 4.10 35.66 1.41
CA ALA A 352 3.07 36.42 0.71
C ALA A 352 2.80 35.87 -0.69
N LEU A 353 1.54 35.94 -1.11
CA LEU A 353 1.11 35.61 -2.47
C LEU A 353 0.15 36.67 -2.98
N THR A 354 0.45 37.28 -4.12
CA THR A 354 -0.46 38.22 -4.79
C THR A 354 -1.37 37.48 -5.76
N LEU A 355 -2.68 37.67 -5.62
CA LEU A 355 -3.68 37.27 -6.58
C LEU A 355 -3.98 38.44 -7.52
N ASP A 356 -3.87 38.19 -8.82
CA ASP A 356 -4.19 39.18 -9.85
C ASP A 356 -5.68 39.53 -9.83
N ALA A 357 -6.00 40.75 -10.24
CA ALA A 357 -7.36 41.27 -10.27
C ALA A 357 -8.31 40.38 -11.10
N GLU A 358 -7.79 39.81 -12.19
CA GLU A 358 -8.57 38.96 -13.10
C GLU A 358 -8.98 37.63 -12.46
N ALA A 359 -8.36 37.20 -11.35
CA ALA A 359 -8.69 35.94 -10.67
C ALA A 359 -10.16 35.91 -10.22
N PHE A 360 -10.71 37.04 -9.79
CA PHE A 360 -12.11 37.16 -9.39
C PHE A 360 -13.03 37.66 -10.52
N GLY A 361 -12.48 37.96 -11.70
CA GLY A 361 -13.22 38.59 -12.80
C GLY A 361 -13.98 39.84 -12.35
N HIS A 362 -15.27 39.89 -12.68
CA HIS A 362 -16.18 40.98 -12.31
C HIS A 362 -17.01 40.68 -11.05
N PHE A 363 -16.59 39.72 -10.22
CA PHE A 363 -17.35 39.30 -9.04
C PHE A 363 -17.48 40.44 -8.02
N ARG A 364 -18.72 40.72 -7.61
CA ARG A 364 -19.10 41.62 -6.51
C ARG A 364 -19.81 40.82 -5.44
N GLY A 365 -19.46 41.06 -4.18
CA GLY A 365 -20.03 40.41 -3.01
C GLY A 365 -19.01 39.63 -2.19
N MET A 366 -19.52 38.67 -1.42
CA MET A 366 -18.72 37.88 -0.48
C MET A 366 -18.29 36.56 -1.10
N ALA A 367 -17.00 36.24 -0.98
CA ALA A 367 -16.46 34.94 -1.36
C ALA A 367 -15.70 34.28 -0.20
N LEU A 368 -15.68 32.95 -0.20
CA LEU A 368 -14.84 32.13 0.67
C LEU A 368 -13.59 31.73 -0.10
N LEU A 369 -12.46 32.33 0.28
CA LEU A 369 -11.14 32.02 -0.24
C LEU A 369 -10.52 30.87 0.55
N THR A 370 -10.24 29.76 -0.10
CA THR A 370 -9.67 28.56 0.52
C THR A 370 -8.27 28.32 0.00
N VAL A 371 -7.31 28.20 0.91
CA VAL A 371 -5.90 27.90 0.64
C VAL A 371 -5.58 26.51 1.17
N THR A 372 -5.13 25.63 0.27
CA THR A 372 -4.73 24.26 0.58
C THR A 372 -3.23 24.11 0.34
N THR A 373 -2.51 23.72 1.38
CA THR A 373 -1.07 23.42 1.38
C THR A 373 -0.85 21.93 1.65
N ALA A 374 0.41 21.48 1.63
CA ALA A 374 0.75 20.12 2.09
C ALA A 374 0.46 19.91 3.60
N ARG A 375 0.39 20.99 4.39
CA ARG A 375 0.16 20.95 5.85
C ARG A 375 -1.34 20.90 6.21
N GLY A 376 -2.20 21.45 5.36
CA GLY A 376 -3.65 21.40 5.56
C GLY A 376 -4.37 22.48 4.75
N THR A 377 -5.56 22.89 5.20
CA THR A 377 -6.36 23.91 4.52
C THR A 377 -6.91 24.94 5.48
N ALA A 378 -6.95 26.20 5.03
CA ALA A 378 -7.58 27.30 5.73
C ALA A 378 -8.50 28.08 4.78
N THR A 379 -9.54 28.69 5.34
CA THR A 379 -10.52 29.47 4.58
C THR A 379 -10.70 30.85 5.19
N ARG A 380 -10.71 31.89 4.36
CA ARG A 380 -10.98 33.28 4.75
C ARG A 380 -12.11 33.88 3.92
N ARG A 381 -12.93 34.68 4.59
CA ARG A 381 -13.98 35.47 3.96
C ARG A 381 -13.36 36.70 3.33
N VAL A 382 -13.60 36.92 2.04
CA VAL A 382 -13.17 38.11 1.30
C VAL A 382 -14.38 38.84 0.73
N VAL A 383 -14.37 40.17 0.77
CA VAL A 383 -15.43 41.03 0.25
C VAL A 383 -14.89 41.81 -0.94
N ARG A 384 -15.60 41.75 -2.06
CA ARG A 384 -15.31 42.49 -3.30
C ARG A 384 -16.42 43.50 -3.54
N GLU A 385 -16.09 44.78 -3.59
CA GLU A 385 -17.05 45.88 -3.72
C GLU A 385 -16.93 46.65 -5.03
#